data_AF-A0A9P5TK11-F1
#
_entry.id   AF-A0A9P5TK11-F1
#
_cell.length_a   1.000
_cell.length_b   1.000
_cell.length_c   1.000
_cell.angle_alpha   90.00
_cell.angle_beta   90.00
_cell.angle_gamma   90.00
#
_symmetry.space_group_name_H-M   'P 1'
#
loop_
_entity.id
_entity.type
_entity.pdbx_description
1 polymer ?
#
loop_
_entity_poly.entity_id
_entity_poly.type
_entity_poly.pdbx_seq_one_letter_code
_entity_poly.pdbx_strand_id
1 'polypeptide(L)'
;MSLKEIVLSLPVVRDFPPEAQVNVLTGLSSVALAALAWVVYRAISPSEKGSIRHLGGIPIFTAWTFFSKRYDFLWKHFRESAAPHFKFQVLQHKVVAIRGEEARKAFFDTRNLDFIEGYKILMGAAPRLNDISVENVLNEDVSWFNKQISTLLNKKRLTDVLPSLLGDVNSRMEGWGKQGRMDPFKNIYDLVFQMTVRMATCDELANDVPTMNEMQRLYWVLEKSATPTALLLPWFPGPAKRRKEAATKELFTKLYTVVETRKAAEVPSSDAIDVLLGQGIPTEHIIQFVLAVIFAGVVNTGINSCWALVFLASHPEWKKAVKAEIDALIAKHTDTLSSEILHKRLAAIPISAWEDEMPVLDSVIRETIRLILNGAALRRNLLDDLTVANGTIKKGEFVAYSVADAHLNPEIYSRPNDFDPARFGPGREEDKKATFAYLGWGAGRHPCTGMKVAKLEIKVIMAMMLAGYDFDVVDKNGRHMKNLPQPDRNDIQQARPIGEPCFLQFDRIVD
;
A
#
# COMPACT_ATOMS: atom_id res chain seq x y z
N MET A 1 -36.64 2.98 -38.84
CA MET A 1 -36.98 4.28 -39.45
C MET A 1 -35.91 5.28 -39.04
N SER A 2 -35.20 5.87 -39.99
CA SER A 2 -34.14 6.85 -39.71
C SER A 2 -34.74 8.17 -39.19
N LEU A 3 -33.97 8.96 -38.43
CA LEU A 3 -34.42 10.28 -37.96
C LEU A 3 -34.87 11.18 -39.14
N LYS A 4 -34.21 11.01 -40.29
CA LYS A 4 -34.55 11.65 -41.56
C LYS A 4 -35.93 11.24 -42.07
N GLU A 5 -36.24 9.93 -42.09
CA GLU A 5 -37.55 9.43 -42.49
C GLU A 5 -38.68 9.92 -41.57
N ILE A 6 -38.42 9.97 -40.26
CA ILE A 6 -39.39 10.47 -39.27
C ILE A 6 -39.69 11.96 -39.52
N VAL A 7 -38.66 12.79 -39.65
CA VAL A 7 -38.81 14.24 -39.84
C VAL A 7 -39.50 14.57 -41.17
N LEU A 8 -39.16 13.85 -42.25
CA LEU A 8 -39.78 14.05 -43.57
C LEU A 8 -41.22 13.49 -43.64
N SER A 9 -41.62 12.62 -42.71
CA SER A 9 -42.99 12.10 -42.62
C SER A 9 -43.96 13.04 -41.88
N LEU A 10 -43.45 14.10 -41.24
CA LEU A 10 -44.29 15.07 -40.53
C LEU A 10 -45.13 15.88 -41.53
N PRO A 11 -46.46 16.02 -41.33
CA PRO A 11 -47.35 16.71 -42.26
C PRO A 11 -46.88 18.13 -42.62
N VAL A 12 -46.37 18.85 -41.63
CA VAL A 12 -45.88 20.24 -41.76
C VAL A 12 -44.60 20.34 -42.59
N VAL A 13 -43.78 19.30 -42.65
CA VAL A 13 -42.49 19.30 -43.37
C VAL A 13 -42.65 18.75 -44.78
N ARG A 14 -43.59 17.83 -44.99
CA ARG A 14 -43.86 17.17 -46.27
C ARG A 14 -44.30 18.16 -47.36
N ASP A 15 -45.01 19.22 -46.97
CA ASP A 15 -45.54 20.22 -47.90
C ASP A 15 -44.52 21.31 -48.29
N PHE A 16 -43.32 21.29 -47.71
CA PHE A 16 -42.24 22.21 -48.09
C PHE A 16 -41.54 21.80 -49.38
N PRO A 17 -41.08 22.76 -50.20
CA PRO A 17 -40.21 22.47 -51.34
C PRO A 17 -38.92 21.78 -50.89
N PRO A 18 -38.26 20.96 -51.75
CA PRO A 18 -37.11 20.14 -51.36
C PRO A 18 -35.97 20.90 -50.69
N GLU A 19 -35.68 22.12 -51.13
CA GLU A 19 -34.66 22.99 -50.54
C GLU A 19 -35.02 23.42 -49.10
N ALA A 20 -36.30 23.71 -48.85
CA ALA A 20 -36.79 24.05 -47.51
C ALA A 20 -36.83 22.82 -46.59
N GLN A 21 -37.12 21.62 -47.10
CA GLN A 21 -37.00 20.37 -46.32
C GLN A 21 -35.56 20.09 -45.89
N VAL A 22 -34.59 20.33 -46.78
CA VAL A 22 -33.16 20.25 -46.44
C VAL A 22 -32.83 21.24 -45.34
N ASN A 23 -33.21 22.52 -45.47
CA ASN A 23 -32.98 23.54 -44.44
C ASN A 23 -33.57 23.19 -43.07
N VAL A 24 -34.77 22.61 -43.03
CA VAL A 24 -35.40 22.11 -41.78
C VAL A 24 -34.58 20.97 -41.17
N LEU A 25 -34.12 20.02 -41.98
CA LEU A 25 -33.29 18.91 -41.51
C LEU A 25 -31.94 19.40 -40.96
N THR A 26 -31.30 20.36 -41.65
CA THR A 26 -30.04 20.97 -41.23
C THR A 26 -30.22 21.77 -39.94
N GLY A 27 -31.31 22.51 -39.81
CA GLY A 27 -31.67 23.26 -38.61
C GLY A 27 -31.90 22.35 -37.40
N LEU A 28 -32.70 21.29 -37.56
CA LEU A 28 -32.93 20.31 -36.50
C LEU A 28 -31.66 19.57 -36.09
N SER A 29 -30.81 19.21 -37.06
CA SER A 29 -29.50 18.58 -36.80
C SER A 29 -28.57 19.52 -36.03
N SER A 30 -28.58 20.81 -36.37
CA SER A 30 -27.79 21.84 -35.69
C SER A 30 -28.29 22.08 -34.26
N VAL A 31 -29.61 22.10 -34.04
CA VAL A 31 -30.20 22.18 -32.69
C VAL A 31 -29.87 20.94 -31.87
N ALA A 32 -29.93 19.74 -32.47
CA ALA A 32 -29.55 18.50 -31.80
C ALA A 32 -28.06 18.47 -31.43
N LEU A 33 -27.18 18.93 -32.32
CA LEU A 33 -25.74 19.10 -32.05
C LEU A 33 -25.49 20.13 -30.95
N ALA A 34 -26.17 21.26 -30.97
CA ALA A 34 -26.07 22.28 -29.93
C ALA A 34 -26.59 21.79 -28.57
N ALA A 35 -27.71 21.04 -28.56
CA ALA A 35 -28.24 20.42 -27.36
C ALA A 35 -27.29 19.34 -26.81
N LEU A 36 -26.73 18.49 -27.68
CA LEU A 36 -25.71 17.51 -27.29
C LEU A 36 -24.46 18.20 -26.75
N ALA A 37 -23.97 19.24 -27.43
CA ALA A 37 -22.83 20.04 -26.97
C ALA A 37 -23.12 20.72 -25.63
N TRP A 38 -24.35 21.20 -25.41
CA TRP A 38 -24.76 21.79 -24.13
C TRP A 38 -24.88 20.76 -23.01
N VAL A 39 -25.41 19.56 -23.29
CA VAL A 39 -25.45 18.44 -22.34
C VAL A 39 -24.04 17.99 -21.98
N VAL A 40 -23.15 17.85 -22.97
CA VAL A 40 -21.74 17.52 -22.76
C VAL A 40 -21.07 18.64 -21.94
N TYR A 41 -21.27 19.90 -22.33
CA TYR A 41 -20.76 21.07 -21.61
C TYR A 41 -21.22 21.09 -20.15
N ARG A 42 -22.51 20.86 -19.88
CA ARG A 42 -23.06 20.75 -18.52
C ARG A 42 -22.49 19.57 -17.76
N ALA A 43 -22.30 18.42 -18.40
CA ALA A 43 -21.75 17.23 -17.78
C ALA A 43 -20.26 17.38 -17.41
N ILE A 44 -19.51 18.18 -18.18
CA ILE A 44 -18.10 18.47 -17.93
C ILE A 44 -17.87 19.81 -17.23
N SER A 45 -18.91 20.60 -16.96
CA SER A 45 -18.76 21.86 -16.22
C SER A 45 -18.67 21.57 -14.72
N PRO A 46 -17.72 22.18 -14.00
CA PRO A 46 -17.68 22.06 -12.55
C PRO A 46 -18.94 22.68 -11.92
N SER A 47 -19.34 22.15 -10.76
CA SER A 47 -20.39 22.75 -9.93
C SER A 47 -19.86 22.98 -8.53
N GLU A 48 -19.92 24.23 -8.09
CA GLU A 48 -19.53 24.65 -6.74
C GLU A 48 -20.73 24.72 -5.77
N LYS A 49 -21.93 24.32 -6.21
CA LYS A 49 -23.11 24.31 -5.35
C LYS A 49 -23.02 23.16 -4.35
N GLY A 50 -23.16 23.48 -3.06
CA GLY A 50 -23.19 22.53 -1.95
C GLY A 50 -21.86 22.38 -1.23
N SER A 51 -21.83 21.53 -0.21
CA SER A 51 -20.67 21.24 0.64
C SER A 51 -19.62 20.33 -0.01
N ILE A 52 -19.98 19.64 -1.10
CA ILE A 52 -19.07 18.81 -1.90
C ILE A 52 -19.02 19.39 -3.32
N ARG A 53 -17.87 19.92 -3.71
CA ARG A 53 -17.63 20.46 -5.05
C ARG A 53 -17.59 19.35 -6.09
N HIS A 54 -18.28 19.50 -7.22
CA HIS A 54 -18.16 18.56 -8.32
C HIS A 54 -17.07 19.00 -9.29
N LEU A 55 -16.04 18.17 -9.45
CA LEU A 55 -15.04 18.38 -10.50
C LEU A 55 -15.69 18.15 -11.86
N GLY A 56 -15.59 19.15 -12.72
CA GLY A 56 -15.87 19.01 -14.14
C GLY A 56 -14.75 18.28 -14.87
N GLY A 57 -14.77 18.36 -16.19
CA GLY A 57 -13.83 17.72 -17.09
C GLY A 57 -14.30 16.36 -17.61
N ILE A 58 -13.49 15.77 -18.47
CA ILE A 58 -13.78 14.45 -19.05
C ILE A 58 -13.34 13.38 -18.04
N PRO A 59 -14.24 12.48 -17.59
CA PRO A 59 -13.98 11.53 -16.51
C PRO A 59 -12.70 10.69 -16.68
N ILE A 60 -12.39 10.28 -17.91
CA ILE A 60 -11.21 9.45 -18.18
C ILE A 60 -9.90 10.19 -17.83
N PHE A 61 -9.80 11.49 -18.10
CA PHE A 61 -8.60 12.28 -17.79
C PHE A 61 -8.49 12.59 -16.29
N THR A 62 -9.61 12.87 -15.64
CA THR A 62 -9.64 13.05 -14.17
C THR A 62 -9.26 11.77 -13.44
N ALA A 63 -9.75 10.61 -13.89
CA ALA A 63 -9.40 9.33 -13.31
C ALA A 63 -7.95 8.95 -13.61
N TRP A 64 -7.47 9.23 -14.83
CA TRP A 64 -6.08 9.00 -15.23
C TRP A 64 -5.09 9.75 -14.32
N THR A 65 -5.34 11.03 -14.07
CA THR A 65 -4.51 11.85 -13.16
C THR A 65 -4.58 11.36 -11.72
N PHE A 66 -5.76 10.93 -11.24
CA PHE A 66 -5.89 10.31 -9.92
C PHE A 66 -5.06 9.01 -9.78
N PHE A 67 -4.94 8.20 -10.83
CA PHE A 67 -4.16 6.96 -10.77
C PHE A 67 -2.67 7.16 -11.04
N SER A 68 -2.26 8.21 -11.75
CA SER A 68 -0.85 8.46 -12.06
C SER A 68 -0.15 9.41 -11.08
N LYS A 69 -0.88 10.39 -10.54
CA LYS A 69 -0.39 11.43 -9.63
C LYS A 69 -1.39 11.69 -8.50
N ARG A 70 -1.72 10.63 -7.75
CA ARG A 70 -2.79 10.63 -6.75
C ARG A 70 -2.63 11.73 -5.69
N TYR A 71 -1.44 11.87 -5.12
CA TYR A 71 -1.18 12.86 -4.08
C TYR A 71 -1.38 14.28 -4.62
N ASP A 72 -0.77 14.58 -5.77
CA ASP A 72 -0.88 15.91 -6.39
C ASP A 72 -2.32 16.22 -6.80
N PHE A 73 -3.03 15.25 -7.37
CA PHE A 73 -4.43 15.38 -7.76
C PHE A 73 -5.30 15.77 -6.57
N LEU A 74 -5.18 15.04 -5.45
CA LEU A 74 -5.96 15.33 -4.24
C LEU A 74 -5.64 16.71 -3.67
N TRP A 75 -4.35 17.01 -3.48
CA TRP A 75 -3.94 18.26 -2.83
C TRP A 75 -4.15 19.50 -3.69
N LYS A 76 -3.99 19.40 -5.02
CA LYS A 76 -4.37 20.45 -5.95
C LYS A 76 -5.83 20.83 -5.74
N HIS A 77 -6.73 19.84 -5.80
CA HIS A 77 -8.16 20.10 -5.70
C HIS A 77 -8.64 20.46 -4.29
N PHE A 78 -7.94 20.05 -3.24
CA PHE A 78 -8.22 20.53 -1.88
C PHE A 78 -7.79 21.97 -1.62
N ARG A 79 -6.83 22.51 -2.38
CA ARG A 79 -6.33 23.90 -2.22
C ARG A 79 -7.05 24.91 -3.10
N GLU A 80 -7.63 24.46 -4.22
CA GLU A 80 -8.31 25.32 -5.20
C GLU A 80 -9.70 25.80 -4.76
N SER A 81 -10.23 25.39 -3.60
CA SER A 81 -11.57 25.75 -3.16
C SER A 81 -11.66 25.92 -1.65
N ALA A 82 -12.59 26.77 -1.22
CA ALA A 82 -12.99 26.89 0.17
C ALA A 82 -13.79 25.66 0.66
N ALA A 83 -14.41 24.89 -0.25
CA ALA A 83 -15.10 23.66 0.10
C ALA A 83 -14.08 22.57 0.48
N PRO A 84 -14.22 21.91 1.63
CA PRO A 84 -13.23 20.94 2.10
C PRO A 84 -13.28 19.62 1.32
N HIS A 85 -14.32 19.37 0.51
CA HIS A 85 -14.54 18.10 -0.16
C HIS A 85 -14.85 18.29 -1.63
N PHE A 86 -14.50 17.30 -2.44
CA PHE A 86 -14.86 17.29 -3.84
C PHE A 86 -15.22 15.89 -4.34
N LYS A 87 -15.94 15.85 -5.46
CA LYS A 87 -16.43 14.65 -6.11
C LYS A 87 -15.94 14.61 -7.55
N PHE A 88 -15.48 13.45 -7.99
CA PHE A 88 -15.05 13.19 -9.36
C PHE A 88 -15.52 11.82 -9.82
N GLN A 89 -15.31 11.51 -11.09
CA GLN A 89 -15.82 10.28 -11.69
C GLN A 89 -14.68 9.37 -12.14
N VAL A 90 -14.79 8.09 -11.77
CA VAL A 90 -13.92 7.00 -12.21
C VAL A 90 -14.83 5.95 -12.84
N LEU A 91 -14.78 5.84 -14.18
CA LEU A 91 -15.72 5.01 -14.94
C LEU A 91 -17.18 5.38 -14.62
N GLN A 92 -18.03 4.41 -14.32
CA GLN A 92 -19.41 4.64 -13.85
C GLN A 92 -19.51 5.08 -12.38
N HIS A 93 -18.41 5.10 -11.64
CA HIS A 93 -18.41 5.32 -10.19
C HIS A 93 -18.08 6.77 -9.84
N LYS A 94 -18.81 7.30 -8.85
CA LYS A 94 -18.51 8.59 -8.24
C LYS A 94 -17.60 8.36 -7.04
N VAL A 95 -16.54 9.16 -6.95
CA VAL A 95 -15.58 9.13 -5.86
C VAL A 95 -15.62 10.48 -5.13
N VAL A 96 -15.83 10.45 -3.83
CA VAL A 96 -15.82 11.62 -2.94
C VAL A 96 -14.48 11.68 -2.22
N ALA A 97 -13.67 12.68 -2.56
CA ALA A 97 -12.45 12.99 -1.84
C ALA A 97 -12.78 13.88 -0.63
N ILE A 98 -12.40 13.43 0.55
CA ILE A 98 -12.68 14.08 1.83
C ILE A 98 -11.39 14.35 2.61
N ARG A 99 -11.43 15.37 3.47
CA ARG A 99 -10.33 15.79 4.36
C ARG A 99 -10.87 16.53 5.58
N GLY A 100 -10.04 16.82 6.57
CA GLY A 100 -10.44 17.46 7.82
C GLY A 100 -10.86 16.45 8.89
N GLU A 101 -10.81 16.89 10.15
CA GLU A 101 -10.94 16.01 11.31
C GLU A 101 -12.31 15.32 11.43
N GLU A 102 -13.41 16.06 11.23
CA GLU A 102 -14.76 15.47 11.27
C GLU A 102 -14.93 14.38 10.21
N ALA A 103 -14.45 14.64 8.99
CA ALA A 103 -14.51 13.68 7.91
C ALA A 103 -13.61 12.47 8.16
N ARG A 104 -12.43 12.69 8.76
CA ARG A 104 -11.53 11.62 9.20
C ARG A 104 -12.20 10.71 10.22
N LYS A 105 -12.83 11.26 11.26
CA LYS A 105 -13.58 10.48 12.28
C LYS A 105 -14.66 9.63 11.63
N ALA A 106 -15.52 10.24 10.81
CA ALA A 106 -16.57 9.53 10.11
C ALA A 106 -16.02 8.42 9.20
N PHE A 107 -14.93 8.67 8.47
CA PHE A 107 -14.34 7.71 7.56
C PHE A 107 -13.86 6.42 8.24
N PHE A 108 -13.24 6.54 9.42
CA PHE A 108 -12.64 5.39 10.11
C PHE A 108 -13.61 4.67 11.08
N ASP A 109 -14.67 5.34 11.53
CA ASP A 109 -15.62 4.77 12.51
C ASP A 109 -16.96 4.29 11.92
N THR A 110 -17.35 4.77 10.74
CA THR A 110 -18.67 4.45 10.18
C THR A 110 -18.73 3.03 9.61
N ARG A 111 -19.81 2.30 9.94
CA ARG A 111 -20.04 0.92 9.45
C ARG A 111 -20.40 0.84 7.97
N ASN A 112 -21.01 1.88 7.41
CA ASN A 112 -21.46 1.93 6.02
C ASN A 112 -20.29 1.90 5.01
N LEU A 113 -19.09 2.32 5.44
CA LEU A 113 -17.92 2.48 4.61
C LEU A 113 -17.10 1.19 4.59
N ASP A 114 -17.30 0.40 3.54
CA ASP A 114 -16.66 -0.90 3.39
C ASP A 114 -15.22 -0.77 2.86
N PHE A 115 -14.31 -1.49 3.51
CA PHE A 115 -12.88 -1.53 3.18
C PHE A 115 -12.62 -2.27 1.86
N ILE A 116 -13.06 -3.52 1.74
CA ILE A 116 -12.71 -4.37 0.60
C ILE A 116 -13.26 -3.76 -0.69
N GLU A 117 -14.53 -3.37 -0.67
CA GLU A 117 -15.20 -2.78 -1.82
C GLU A 117 -14.54 -1.48 -2.27
N GLY A 118 -13.98 -0.70 -1.33
CA GLY A 118 -13.24 0.52 -1.65
C GLY A 118 -11.99 0.27 -2.50
N TYR A 119 -11.28 -0.81 -2.25
CA TYR A 119 -10.03 -1.14 -2.96
C TYR A 119 -10.26 -1.96 -4.24
N LYS A 120 -11.39 -2.68 -4.38
CA LYS A 120 -11.69 -3.53 -5.57
C LYS A 120 -11.59 -2.80 -6.91
N ILE A 121 -11.94 -1.51 -6.96
CA ILE A 121 -11.93 -0.71 -8.21
C ILE A 121 -10.80 0.32 -8.20
N LEU A 122 -10.53 0.89 -7.01
CA LEU A 122 -9.59 2.01 -6.88
C LEU A 122 -8.15 1.56 -6.58
N MET A 123 -7.90 0.25 -6.53
CA MET A 123 -6.55 -0.35 -6.43
C MET A 123 -6.46 -1.61 -7.32
N GLY A 124 -5.50 -1.62 -8.25
CA GLY A 124 -5.43 -2.62 -9.33
C GLY A 124 -4.41 -3.74 -9.13
N ALA A 125 -3.65 -3.68 -8.03
CA ALA A 125 -2.45 -4.48 -7.82
C ALA A 125 -2.72 -5.89 -7.29
N ALA A 126 -3.74 -6.08 -6.46
CA ALA A 126 -4.00 -7.39 -5.86
C ALA A 126 -4.36 -8.44 -6.95
N PRO A 127 -3.68 -9.60 -6.98
CA PRO A 127 -4.07 -10.71 -7.85
C PRO A 127 -5.37 -11.31 -7.34
N ARG A 128 -6.29 -11.63 -8.25
CA ARG A 128 -7.49 -12.40 -7.90
C ARG A 128 -7.40 -13.75 -8.57
N LEU A 129 -7.76 -14.81 -7.86
CA LEU A 129 -7.80 -16.15 -8.45
C LEU A 129 -8.86 -16.24 -9.58
N ASN A 130 -9.88 -15.39 -9.54
CA ASN A 130 -10.81 -15.21 -10.65
C ASN A 130 -10.13 -14.69 -11.93
N ASP A 131 -8.99 -13.99 -11.83
CA ASP A 131 -8.21 -13.53 -13.01
C ASP A 131 -7.62 -14.72 -13.81
N ILE A 132 -7.58 -15.92 -13.22
CA ILE A 132 -7.09 -17.16 -13.83
C ILE A 132 -8.16 -18.27 -13.88
N SER A 133 -9.44 -17.90 -13.84
CA SER A 133 -10.59 -18.82 -13.94
C SER A 133 -10.66 -19.92 -12.87
N VAL A 134 -10.10 -19.67 -11.69
CA VAL A 134 -10.31 -20.55 -10.51
C VAL A 134 -11.60 -20.11 -9.82
N GLU A 135 -12.68 -20.86 -10.05
CA GLU A 135 -14.00 -20.66 -9.43
C GLU A 135 -14.09 -21.32 -8.03
N ASN A 136 -15.10 -20.96 -7.21
CA ASN A 136 -15.33 -21.42 -5.82
C ASN A 136 -14.39 -20.88 -4.73
N VAL A 137 -13.79 -19.72 -4.95
CA VAL A 137 -13.02 -19.03 -3.93
C VAL A 137 -13.98 -18.26 -3.01
N LEU A 138 -13.80 -18.35 -1.68
CA LEU A 138 -14.68 -17.72 -0.69
C LEU A 138 -14.85 -16.23 -1.01
N ASN A 139 -16.09 -15.72 -0.90
CA ASN A 139 -16.31 -14.28 -0.89
C ASN A 139 -15.49 -13.69 0.27
N GLU A 140 -14.54 -12.81 -0.09
CA GLU A 140 -13.57 -12.18 0.79
C GLU A 140 -14.26 -11.59 2.04
N ASP A 141 -14.16 -12.27 3.18
CA ASP A 141 -14.48 -11.68 4.48
C ASP A 141 -13.17 -11.32 5.19
N VAL A 142 -12.99 -10.03 5.48
CA VAL A 142 -11.85 -9.52 6.28
C VAL A 142 -11.74 -10.28 7.60
N SER A 143 -12.87 -10.70 8.17
CA SER A 143 -12.92 -11.49 9.41
C SER A 143 -12.20 -12.84 9.26
N TRP A 144 -12.43 -13.55 8.15
CA TRP A 144 -11.76 -14.82 7.89
C TRP A 144 -10.25 -14.63 7.71
N PHE A 145 -9.85 -13.66 6.88
CA PHE A 145 -8.42 -13.34 6.70
C PHE A 145 -7.75 -12.98 8.05
N ASN A 146 -8.40 -12.12 8.84
CA ASN A 146 -7.89 -11.71 10.14
C ASN A 146 -7.77 -12.86 11.13
N LYS A 147 -8.70 -13.83 11.10
CA LYS A 147 -8.63 -15.03 11.92
C LYS A 147 -7.40 -15.88 11.57
N GLN A 148 -7.13 -16.06 10.28
CA GLN A 148 -5.96 -16.84 9.84
C GLN A 148 -4.66 -16.13 10.18
N ILE A 149 -4.58 -14.82 9.94
CA ILE A 149 -3.44 -13.99 10.38
C ILE A 149 -3.21 -14.11 11.90
N SER A 150 -4.25 -13.92 12.70
CA SER A 150 -4.12 -13.99 14.17
C SER A 150 -3.64 -15.37 14.65
N THR A 151 -4.01 -16.43 13.94
CA THR A 151 -3.54 -17.79 14.22
C THR A 151 -2.05 -17.93 13.92
N LEU A 152 -1.59 -17.42 12.78
CA LEU A 152 -0.21 -17.55 12.32
C LEU A 152 0.76 -16.60 13.03
N LEU A 153 0.27 -15.47 13.54
CA LEU A 153 1.08 -14.41 14.16
C LEU A 153 1.02 -14.41 15.69
N ASN A 154 0.68 -15.54 16.30
CA ASN A 154 0.67 -15.65 17.76
C ASN A 154 2.09 -15.65 18.36
N LYS A 155 2.21 -15.27 19.63
CA LYS A 155 3.50 -15.08 20.33
C LYS A 155 4.41 -16.30 20.26
N LYS A 156 3.86 -17.51 20.38
CA LYS A 156 4.63 -18.76 20.33
C LYS A 156 5.28 -18.92 18.95
N ARG A 157 4.49 -18.81 17.88
CA ARG A 157 5.01 -18.92 16.50
C ARG A 157 6.05 -17.85 16.18
N LEU A 158 5.84 -16.61 16.65
CA LEU A 158 6.83 -15.54 16.47
C LEU A 158 8.13 -15.84 17.20
N THR A 159 8.06 -16.51 18.36
CA THR A 159 9.25 -16.98 19.09
C THR A 159 9.96 -18.07 18.29
N ASP A 160 9.20 -19.04 17.76
CA ASP A 160 9.75 -20.18 17.02
C ASP A 160 10.40 -19.77 15.68
N VAL A 161 9.84 -18.77 14.99
CA VAL A 161 10.34 -18.31 13.67
C VAL A 161 11.46 -17.27 13.76
N LEU A 162 11.60 -16.56 14.89
CA LEU A 162 12.57 -15.47 15.06
C LEU A 162 14.02 -15.88 14.70
N PRO A 163 14.53 -17.05 15.11
CA PRO A 163 15.87 -17.49 14.70
C PRO A 163 16.03 -17.58 13.18
N SER A 164 15.03 -18.09 12.47
CA SER A 164 15.05 -18.20 11.01
C SER A 164 14.99 -16.84 10.33
N LEU A 165 14.20 -15.89 10.85
CA LEU A 165 14.16 -14.51 10.34
C LEU A 165 15.52 -13.82 10.47
N LEU A 166 16.17 -13.94 11.63
CA LEU A 166 17.51 -13.41 11.85
C LEU A 166 18.57 -14.11 10.97
N GLY A 167 18.41 -15.42 10.75
CA GLY A 167 19.21 -16.20 9.81
C GLY A 167 19.07 -15.73 8.36
N ASP A 168 17.87 -15.35 7.91
CA ASP A 168 17.65 -14.73 6.59
C ASP A 168 18.41 -13.41 6.46
N VAL A 169 18.30 -12.54 7.47
CA VAL A 169 19.01 -11.26 7.48
C VAL A 169 20.52 -11.49 7.40
N ASN A 170 21.06 -12.40 8.23
CA ASN A 170 22.47 -12.74 8.24
C ASN A 170 22.95 -13.26 6.88
N SER A 171 22.22 -14.21 6.29
CA SER A 171 22.60 -14.82 5.01
C SER A 171 22.64 -13.79 3.87
N ARG A 172 21.70 -12.83 3.87
CA ARG A 172 21.70 -11.73 2.89
C ARG A 172 22.87 -10.76 3.15
N MET A 173 23.15 -10.44 4.41
CA MET A 173 24.24 -9.58 4.83
C MET A 173 25.62 -10.14 4.46
N GLU A 174 25.84 -11.44 4.64
CA GLU A 174 27.05 -12.12 4.17
C GLU A 174 27.25 -11.95 2.66
N GLY A 175 26.17 -12.05 1.89
CA GLY A 175 26.18 -11.83 0.44
C GLY A 175 26.50 -10.40 0.02
N TRP A 176 26.40 -9.41 0.91
CA TRP A 176 26.79 -8.02 0.62
C TRP A 176 28.30 -7.76 0.79
N GLY A 177 29.02 -8.65 1.46
CA GLY A 177 30.47 -8.53 1.69
C GLY A 177 30.84 -7.62 2.86
N LYS A 178 32.14 -7.35 3.01
CA LYS A 178 32.70 -6.57 4.14
C LYS A 178 32.52 -5.07 3.98
N GLN A 179 32.57 -4.56 2.76
CA GLN A 179 32.41 -3.15 2.45
C GLN A 179 31.75 -3.04 1.09
N GLY A 180 30.91 -2.03 0.88
CA GLY A 180 30.23 -1.89 -0.38
C GLY A 180 29.20 -0.78 -0.43
N ARG A 181 28.41 -0.81 -1.50
CA ARG A 181 27.30 0.10 -1.73
C ARG A 181 26.10 -0.68 -2.20
N MET A 182 24.94 -0.45 -1.59
CA MET A 182 23.69 -1.13 -1.92
C MET A 182 22.54 -0.15 -2.21
N ASP A 183 21.60 -0.57 -3.06
CA ASP A 183 20.31 0.12 -3.22
C ASP A 183 19.37 -0.39 -2.12
N PRO A 184 19.05 0.41 -1.09
CA PRO A 184 18.17 -0.06 -0.02
C PRO A 184 16.79 -0.47 -0.57
N PHE A 185 16.27 0.22 -1.59
CA PHE A 185 14.98 -0.06 -2.24
C PHE A 185 15.01 -1.30 -3.15
N LYS A 186 16.14 -2.01 -3.19
CA LYS A 186 16.26 -3.35 -3.74
C LYS A 186 16.66 -4.33 -2.65
N ASN A 187 17.84 -4.15 -2.05
CA ASN A 187 18.45 -5.12 -1.14
C ASN A 187 17.59 -5.41 0.11
N ILE A 188 16.98 -4.38 0.69
CA ILE A 188 16.11 -4.54 1.88
C ILE A 188 14.74 -5.09 1.48
N TYR A 189 14.24 -4.75 0.29
CA TYR A 189 13.02 -5.36 -0.25
C TYR A 189 13.19 -6.86 -0.51
N ASP A 190 14.32 -7.28 -1.06
CA ASP A 190 14.63 -8.69 -1.30
C ASP A 190 14.61 -9.48 0.03
N LEU A 191 15.13 -8.86 1.10
CA LEU A 191 15.13 -9.44 2.44
C LEU A 191 13.71 -9.52 3.02
N VAL A 192 12.95 -8.43 3.00
CA VAL A 192 11.55 -8.42 3.49
C VAL A 192 10.70 -9.41 2.71
N PHE A 193 10.90 -9.53 1.39
CA PHE A 193 10.18 -10.50 0.57
C PHE A 193 10.43 -11.94 1.07
N GLN A 194 11.68 -12.29 1.38
CA GLN A 194 12.04 -13.59 1.93
C GLN A 194 11.43 -13.83 3.32
N MET A 195 11.54 -12.86 4.23
CA MET A 195 10.97 -12.95 5.59
C MET A 195 9.45 -13.12 5.54
N THR A 196 8.77 -12.35 4.69
CA THR A 196 7.32 -12.44 4.50
C THR A 196 6.92 -13.79 3.90
N VAL A 197 7.64 -14.30 2.89
CA VAL A 197 7.38 -15.64 2.35
C VAL A 197 7.54 -16.70 3.45
N ARG A 198 8.63 -16.68 4.23
CA ARG A 198 8.84 -17.63 5.34
C ARG A 198 7.65 -17.67 6.29
N MET A 199 7.18 -16.51 6.72
CA MET A 199 6.06 -16.43 7.67
C MET A 199 4.72 -16.81 7.06
N ALA A 200 4.53 -16.59 5.75
CA ALA A 200 3.30 -16.88 5.05
C ALA A 200 3.23 -18.33 4.54
N THR A 201 4.37 -18.96 4.29
CA THR A 201 4.46 -20.28 3.65
C THR A 201 5.21 -21.30 4.51
N CYS A 202 6.44 -21.66 4.12
CA CYS A 202 7.28 -22.69 4.69
C CYS A 202 8.76 -22.38 4.47
N ASP A 203 9.62 -23.05 5.25
CA ASP A 203 11.04 -22.74 5.31
C ASP A 203 11.80 -23.13 4.04
N GLU A 204 11.46 -24.23 3.38
CA GLU A 204 12.14 -24.70 2.17
C GLU A 204 11.96 -23.72 1.02
N LEU A 205 10.74 -23.17 0.88
CA LEU A 205 10.47 -22.17 -0.14
C LEU A 205 11.27 -20.89 0.12
N ALA A 206 11.32 -20.43 1.37
CA ALA A 206 12.07 -19.24 1.77
C ALA A 206 13.60 -19.43 1.66
N ASN A 207 14.10 -20.66 1.77
CA ASN A 207 15.52 -21.00 1.63
C ASN A 207 15.95 -21.22 0.17
N ASP A 208 15.03 -21.49 -0.75
CA ASP A 208 15.33 -21.73 -2.16
C ASP A 208 15.55 -20.42 -2.93
N VAL A 209 16.79 -19.93 -2.93
CA VAL A 209 17.20 -18.66 -3.54
C VAL A 209 16.75 -18.50 -4.99
N PRO A 210 16.96 -19.47 -5.91
CA PRO A 210 16.39 -19.43 -7.26
C PRO A 210 14.88 -19.20 -7.30
N THR A 211 14.10 -19.97 -6.53
CA THR A 211 12.64 -19.83 -6.52
C THR A 211 12.21 -18.50 -5.91
N MET A 212 12.89 -18.04 -4.86
CA MET A 212 12.64 -16.74 -4.24
C MET A 212 12.87 -15.58 -5.20
N ASN A 213 13.97 -15.59 -5.96
CA ASN A 213 14.25 -14.57 -6.97
C ASN A 213 13.18 -14.54 -8.05
N GLU A 214 12.70 -15.72 -8.46
CA GLU A 214 11.65 -15.82 -9.47
C GLU A 214 10.29 -15.36 -8.96
N MET A 215 9.88 -15.78 -7.77
CA MET A 215 8.66 -15.31 -7.12
C MET A 215 8.68 -13.78 -6.95
N GLN A 216 9.82 -13.22 -6.58
CA GLN A 216 9.98 -11.78 -6.45
C GLN A 216 9.88 -11.07 -7.81
N ARG A 217 10.47 -11.63 -8.87
CA ARG A 217 10.30 -11.11 -10.24
C ARG A 217 8.83 -11.06 -10.63
N LEU A 218 8.10 -12.14 -10.40
CA LEU A 218 6.66 -12.24 -10.69
C LEU A 218 5.84 -11.25 -9.85
N TYR A 219 6.16 -11.14 -8.56
CA TYR A 219 5.55 -10.15 -7.67
C TYR A 219 5.66 -8.73 -8.21
N TRP A 220 6.86 -8.30 -8.61
CA TRP A 220 7.05 -6.95 -9.17
C TRP A 220 6.39 -6.77 -10.55
N VAL A 221 6.23 -7.83 -11.34
CA VAL A 221 5.43 -7.78 -12.57
C VAL A 221 3.96 -7.52 -12.27
N LEU A 222 3.41 -8.15 -11.22
CA LEU A 222 2.02 -7.94 -10.79
C LEU A 222 1.80 -6.52 -10.27
N GLU A 223 2.66 -6.05 -9.37
CA GLU A 223 2.64 -4.67 -8.87
C GLU A 223 2.67 -3.66 -10.02
N LYS A 224 3.66 -3.76 -10.93
CA LYS A 224 3.80 -2.83 -12.07
C LYS A 224 2.70 -2.98 -13.12
N SER A 225 1.90 -4.04 -13.07
CA SER A 225 0.76 -4.23 -13.98
C SER A 225 -0.47 -3.41 -13.58
N ALA A 226 -0.52 -2.85 -12.36
CA ALA A 226 -1.57 -1.96 -11.86
C ALA A 226 -1.54 -0.55 -12.50
N THR A 227 -1.47 -0.49 -13.82
CA THR A 227 -1.41 0.76 -14.60
C THR A 227 -2.77 1.45 -14.68
N PRO A 228 -2.82 2.79 -14.91
CA PRO A 228 -4.08 3.48 -15.19
C PRO A 228 -4.88 2.85 -16.33
N THR A 229 -4.22 2.37 -17.39
CA THR A 229 -4.85 1.65 -18.49
C THR A 229 -5.53 0.36 -18.02
N ALA A 230 -4.85 -0.47 -17.23
CA ALA A 230 -5.41 -1.71 -16.71
C ALA A 230 -6.62 -1.47 -15.78
N LEU A 231 -6.60 -0.38 -15.03
CA LEU A 231 -7.66 0.01 -14.10
C LEU A 231 -8.88 0.61 -14.81
N LEU A 232 -8.64 1.46 -15.81
CA LEU A 232 -9.71 2.18 -16.50
C LEU A 232 -10.31 1.39 -17.67
N LEU A 233 -9.55 0.45 -18.23
CA LEU A 233 -9.96 -0.38 -19.36
C LEU A 233 -9.73 -1.87 -19.05
N PRO A 234 -10.42 -2.45 -18.06
CA PRO A 234 -10.19 -3.84 -17.63
C PRO A 234 -10.49 -4.88 -18.73
N TRP A 235 -11.35 -4.54 -19.69
CA TRP A 235 -11.66 -5.37 -20.86
C TRP A 235 -10.55 -5.35 -21.92
N PHE A 236 -9.65 -4.36 -21.90
CA PHE A 236 -8.62 -4.20 -22.92
C PHE A 236 -7.51 -5.26 -22.74
N PRO A 237 -7.24 -6.13 -23.71
CA PRO A 237 -6.24 -7.21 -23.61
C PRO A 237 -4.81 -6.70 -23.84
N GLY A 238 -4.45 -5.62 -23.16
CA GLY A 238 -3.15 -4.96 -23.29
C GLY A 238 -1.99 -5.78 -22.68
N PRO A 239 -0.73 -5.41 -22.98
CA PRO A 239 0.44 -6.12 -22.47
C PRO A 239 0.51 -6.22 -20.95
N ALA A 240 0.06 -5.19 -20.23
CA ALA A 240 0.01 -5.20 -18.76
C ALA A 240 -0.94 -6.28 -18.22
N LYS A 241 -2.14 -6.40 -18.80
CA LYS A 241 -3.13 -7.41 -18.41
C LYS A 241 -2.60 -8.84 -18.66
N ARG A 242 -2.03 -9.09 -19.84
CA ARG A 242 -1.45 -10.41 -20.17
C ARG A 242 -0.29 -10.79 -19.24
N ARG A 243 0.59 -9.83 -18.93
CA ARG A 243 1.68 -10.04 -17.96
C ARG A 243 1.15 -10.31 -16.56
N LYS A 244 0.07 -9.63 -16.15
CA LYS A 244 -0.60 -9.87 -14.87
C LYS A 244 -1.15 -11.30 -14.78
N GLU A 245 -1.92 -11.72 -15.79
CA GLU A 245 -2.52 -13.06 -15.84
C GLU A 245 -1.44 -14.14 -15.84
N ALA A 246 -0.40 -13.99 -16.66
CA ALA A 246 0.72 -14.94 -16.73
C ALA A 246 1.46 -15.04 -15.38
N ALA A 247 1.80 -13.90 -14.76
CA ALA A 247 2.49 -13.90 -13.47
C ALA A 247 1.63 -14.44 -12.33
N THR A 248 0.31 -14.18 -12.35
CA THR A 248 -0.64 -14.74 -11.38
C THR A 248 -0.70 -16.25 -11.50
N LYS A 249 -0.81 -16.77 -12.73
CA LYS A 249 -0.82 -18.21 -12.99
C LYS A 249 0.47 -18.87 -12.52
N GLU A 250 1.63 -18.27 -12.79
CA GLU A 250 2.92 -18.83 -12.42
C GLU A 250 3.14 -18.87 -10.91
N LEU A 251 2.79 -17.78 -10.19
CA LEU A 251 2.83 -17.77 -8.72
C LEU A 251 1.86 -18.80 -8.12
N PHE A 252 0.64 -18.88 -8.67
CA PHE A 252 -0.35 -19.86 -8.23
C PHE A 252 0.20 -21.29 -8.39
N THR A 253 0.74 -21.63 -9.56
CA THR A 253 1.28 -22.97 -9.81
C THR A 253 2.42 -23.31 -8.84
N LYS A 254 3.35 -22.38 -8.59
CA LYS A 254 4.44 -22.59 -7.63
C LYS A 254 3.90 -22.88 -6.22
N LEU A 255 2.99 -22.04 -5.73
CA LEU A 255 2.40 -22.22 -4.41
C LEU A 255 1.55 -23.49 -4.32
N TYR A 256 0.80 -23.83 -5.38
CA TYR A 256 0.03 -25.07 -5.47
C TYR A 256 0.92 -26.30 -5.33
N THR A 257 2.04 -26.34 -6.06
CA THR A 257 3.01 -27.43 -5.95
C THR A 257 3.54 -27.58 -4.53
N VAL A 258 3.85 -26.47 -3.85
CA VAL A 258 4.33 -26.50 -2.46
C VAL A 258 3.26 -27.06 -1.52
N VAL A 259 2.02 -26.56 -1.61
CA VAL A 259 0.92 -27.00 -0.73
C VAL A 259 0.58 -28.47 -0.95
N GLU A 260 0.49 -28.94 -2.19
CA GLU A 260 0.19 -30.35 -2.47
C GLU A 260 1.34 -31.28 -2.05
N THR A 261 2.60 -30.84 -2.21
CA THR A 261 3.77 -31.59 -1.71
C THR A 261 3.70 -31.73 -0.19
N ARG A 262 3.34 -30.66 0.53
CA ARG A 262 3.19 -30.69 2.00
C ARG A 262 2.01 -31.54 2.45
N LYS A 263 0.89 -31.47 1.74
CA LYS A 263 -0.29 -32.31 2.00
C LYS A 263 -0.01 -33.81 1.87
N ALA A 264 0.91 -34.19 0.98
CA ALA A 264 1.35 -35.57 0.80
C ALA A 264 2.47 -36.00 1.78
N ALA A 265 3.05 -35.08 2.55
CA ALA A 265 4.13 -35.38 3.48
C ALA A 265 3.61 -36.09 4.75
N GLU A 266 4.38 -37.04 5.27
CA GLU A 266 3.98 -37.86 6.44
C GLU A 266 4.14 -37.12 7.78
N VAL A 267 5.03 -36.12 7.84
CA VAL A 267 5.35 -35.39 9.07
C VAL A 267 5.00 -33.91 8.90
N PRO A 268 3.92 -33.43 9.53
CA PRO A 268 3.59 -32.01 9.56
C PRO A 268 4.66 -31.19 10.28
N SER A 269 4.98 -30.04 9.72
CA SER A 269 5.77 -28.97 10.34
C SER A 269 4.86 -28.04 11.17
N SER A 270 5.48 -27.02 11.76
CA SER A 270 4.81 -25.92 12.46
C SER A 270 4.71 -24.65 11.62
N ASP A 271 5.13 -24.67 10.34
CA ASP A 271 5.03 -23.51 9.44
C ASP A 271 3.57 -23.19 9.04
N ALA A 272 3.39 -22.15 8.21
CA ALA A 272 2.06 -21.62 7.94
C ALA A 272 1.21 -22.55 7.07
N ILE A 273 1.82 -23.22 6.10
CA ILE A 273 1.11 -24.16 5.23
C ILE A 273 0.56 -25.32 6.04
N ASP A 274 1.38 -25.95 6.88
CA ASP A 274 0.95 -27.13 7.64
C ASP A 274 -0.09 -26.79 8.71
N VAL A 275 -0.04 -25.59 9.29
CA VAL A 275 -1.09 -25.12 10.20
C VAL A 275 -2.41 -24.88 9.48
N LEU A 276 -2.40 -24.33 8.27
CA LEU A 276 -3.62 -24.13 7.49
C LEU A 276 -4.19 -25.46 6.98
N LEU A 277 -3.33 -26.39 6.54
CA LEU A 277 -3.72 -27.76 6.17
C LEU A 277 -4.34 -28.50 7.37
N GLY A 278 -3.74 -28.38 8.56
CA GLY A 278 -4.24 -28.98 9.79
C GLY A 278 -5.62 -28.47 10.24
N GLN A 279 -6.05 -27.31 9.74
CA GLN A 279 -7.41 -26.78 9.94
C GLN A 279 -8.43 -27.31 8.90
N GLY A 280 -8.00 -28.13 7.94
CA GLY A 280 -8.84 -28.59 6.85
C GLY A 280 -9.16 -27.51 5.81
N ILE A 281 -8.34 -26.46 5.72
CA ILE A 281 -8.52 -25.41 4.71
C ILE A 281 -8.15 -25.98 3.33
N PRO A 282 -8.99 -25.83 2.29
CA PRO A 282 -8.67 -26.34 0.97
C PRO A 282 -7.48 -25.60 0.34
N THR A 283 -6.74 -26.30 -0.52
CA THR A 283 -5.49 -25.85 -1.14
C THR A 283 -5.61 -24.47 -1.80
N GLU A 284 -6.69 -24.23 -2.54
CA GLU A 284 -6.95 -22.99 -3.27
C GLU A 284 -7.08 -21.79 -2.32
N HIS A 285 -7.70 -22.01 -1.14
CA HIS A 285 -7.87 -20.99 -0.11
C HIS A 285 -6.57 -20.70 0.63
N ILE A 286 -5.73 -21.73 0.83
CA ILE A 286 -4.37 -21.53 1.37
C ILE A 286 -3.58 -20.64 0.41
N ILE A 287 -3.58 -20.95 -0.88
CA ILE A 287 -2.84 -20.15 -1.88
C ILE A 287 -3.36 -18.72 -1.96
N GLN A 288 -4.69 -18.53 -1.97
CA GLN A 288 -5.28 -17.19 -1.96
C GLN A 288 -4.83 -16.39 -0.73
N PHE A 289 -4.88 -17.01 0.45
CA PHE A 289 -4.45 -16.41 1.69
C PHE A 289 -2.96 -16.03 1.63
N VAL A 290 -2.09 -16.95 1.22
CA VAL A 290 -0.66 -16.73 1.07
C VAL A 290 -0.37 -15.56 0.13
N LEU A 291 -1.00 -15.52 -1.04
CA LEU A 291 -0.86 -14.41 -1.99
C LEU A 291 -1.30 -13.09 -1.36
N ALA A 292 -2.44 -13.07 -0.65
CA ALA A 292 -2.89 -11.87 0.05
C ALA A 292 -1.88 -11.39 1.11
N VAL A 293 -1.26 -12.30 1.86
CA VAL A 293 -0.23 -11.97 2.85
C VAL A 293 1.03 -11.41 2.20
N ILE A 294 1.54 -12.04 1.14
CA ILE A 294 2.72 -11.56 0.41
C ILE A 294 2.48 -10.15 -0.13
N PHE A 295 1.31 -9.89 -0.74
CA PHE A 295 0.97 -8.56 -1.25
C PHE A 295 0.79 -7.51 -0.16
N ALA A 296 0.20 -7.87 0.97
CA ALA A 296 -0.02 -6.92 2.08
C ALA A 296 1.28 -6.61 2.85
N GLY A 297 2.14 -7.61 3.05
CA GLY A 297 3.34 -7.52 3.90
C GLY A 297 4.55 -6.88 3.22
N VAL A 298 4.82 -7.24 1.96
CA VAL A 298 6.08 -6.89 1.30
C VAL A 298 6.23 -5.39 1.05
N VAL A 299 5.23 -4.76 0.42
CA VAL A 299 5.33 -3.35 0.03
C VAL A 299 5.53 -2.45 1.24
N ASN A 300 4.69 -2.60 2.28
CA ASN A 300 4.66 -1.71 3.43
C ASN A 300 5.86 -1.90 4.37
N THR A 301 6.17 -3.14 4.77
CA THR A 301 7.34 -3.43 5.62
C THR A 301 8.62 -3.07 4.88
N GLY A 302 8.71 -3.39 3.58
CA GLY A 302 9.86 -3.10 2.73
C GLY A 302 10.14 -1.61 2.66
N ILE A 303 9.12 -0.81 2.31
CA ILE A 303 9.33 0.63 2.16
C ILE A 303 9.71 1.30 3.48
N ASN A 304 9.10 0.85 4.57
CA ASN A 304 9.36 1.42 5.88
C ASN A 304 10.77 1.09 6.37
N SER A 305 11.23 -0.14 6.12
CA SER A 305 12.61 -0.54 6.42
C SER A 305 13.63 0.24 5.59
N CYS A 306 13.36 0.46 4.30
CA CYS A 306 14.24 1.25 3.43
C CYS A 306 14.37 2.69 3.94
N TRP A 307 13.24 3.36 4.16
CA TRP A 307 13.24 4.76 4.60
C TRP A 307 13.73 4.93 6.03
N ALA A 308 13.49 3.99 6.94
CA ALA A 308 14.03 4.05 8.29
C ALA A 308 15.56 4.06 8.28
N LEU A 309 16.21 3.22 7.45
CA LEU A 309 17.67 3.25 7.28
C LEU A 309 18.15 4.58 6.68
N VAL A 310 17.47 5.09 5.65
CA VAL A 310 17.83 6.38 5.03
C VAL A 310 17.69 7.53 6.02
N PHE A 311 16.60 7.59 6.79
CA PHE A 311 16.39 8.61 7.80
C PHE A 311 17.41 8.50 8.92
N LEU A 312 17.70 7.31 9.45
CA LEU A 312 18.71 7.14 10.49
C LEU A 312 20.10 7.55 10.00
N ALA A 313 20.52 7.12 8.81
CA ALA A 313 21.80 7.54 8.23
C ALA A 313 21.90 9.06 8.01
N SER A 314 20.76 9.74 7.83
CA SER A 314 20.72 11.20 7.67
C SER A 314 20.52 11.97 8.98
N HIS A 315 20.29 11.28 10.10
CA HIS A 315 20.05 11.85 11.42
C HIS A 315 20.90 11.13 12.48
N PRO A 316 22.20 11.49 12.60
CA PRO A 316 23.16 10.81 13.45
C PRO A 316 22.73 10.70 14.93
N GLU A 317 21.97 11.68 15.43
CA GLU A 317 21.41 11.67 16.78
C GLU A 317 20.44 10.50 17.00
N TRP A 318 19.57 10.23 16.03
CA TRP A 318 18.62 9.12 16.09
C TRP A 318 19.29 7.78 15.77
N LYS A 319 20.24 7.74 14.81
CA LYS A 319 21.08 6.56 14.56
C LYS A 319 21.80 6.12 15.84
N LYS A 320 22.43 7.06 16.54
CA LYS A 320 23.13 6.81 17.82
C LYS A 320 22.18 6.36 18.93
N ALA A 321 21.02 7.00 19.06
CA ALA A 321 20.04 6.64 20.09
C ALA A 321 19.47 5.24 19.89
N VAL A 322 19.08 4.89 18.66
CA VAL A 322 18.60 3.53 18.33
C VAL A 322 19.71 2.50 18.49
N LYS A 323 20.94 2.82 18.06
CA LYS A 323 22.09 1.93 18.27
C LYS A 323 22.32 1.65 19.76
N ALA A 324 22.31 2.68 20.61
CA ALA A 324 22.46 2.52 22.05
C ALA A 324 21.34 1.68 22.67
N GLU A 325 20.10 1.83 22.19
CA GLU A 325 18.96 1.00 22.59
C GLU A 325 19.17 -0.48 22.21
N ILE A 326 19.63 -0.76 21.00
CA ILE A 326 19.95 -2.12 20.55
C ILE A 326 21.10 -2.72 21.36
N ASP A 327 22.18 -1.97 21.58
CA ASP A 327 23.34 -2.42 22.36
C ASP A 327 22.92 -2.76 23.80
N ALA A 328 22.04 -1.95 24.41
CA ALA A 328 21.48 -2.22 25.73
C ALA A 328 20.56 -3.45 25.76
N LEU A 329 19.74 -3.65 24.73
CA LEU A 329 18.88 -4.82 24.59
C LEU A 329 19.71 -6.11 24.53
N ILE A 330 20.77 -6.10 23.71
CA ILE A 330 21.72 -7.21 23.60
C ILE A 330 22.41 -7.47 24.94
N ALA A 331 22.92 -6.43 25.61
CA ALA A 331 23.63 -6.58 26.89
C ALA A 331 22.73 -7.12 28.02
N LYS A 332 21.43 -6.80 27.99
CA LYS A 332 20.47 -7.22 29.02
C LYS A 332 20.01 -8.67 28.84
N HIS A 333 19.82 -9.12 27.60
CA HIS A 333 19.16 -10.41 27.29
C HIS A 333 20.09 -11.46 26.70
N THR A 334 21.36 -11.12 26.44
CA THR A 334 22.36 -12.07 25.90
C THR A 334 23.59 -12.11 26.79
N ASP A 335 24.31 -13.22 26.78
CA ASP A 335 25.61 -13.29 27.45
C ASP A 335 26.61 -12.41 26.68
N THR A 336 27.11 -11.36 27.33
CA THR A 336 28.12 -10.46 26.77
C THR A 336 29.46 -11.15 26.49
N LEU A 337 29.71 -12.30 27.11
CA LEU A 337 30.89 -13.14 26.86
C LEU A 337 30.66 -14.19 25.76
N SER A 338 29.44 -14.29 25.23
CA SER A 338 29.13 -15.22 24.15
C SER A 338 29.95 -14.92 22.91
N SER A 339 30.63 -15.95 22.40
CA SER A 339 31.33 -15.93 21.11
C SER A 339 30.40 -16.24 19.94
N GLU A 340 29.08 -16.31 20.16
CA GLU A 340 28.13 -16.52 19.08
C GLU A 340 28.05 -15.32 18.15
N ILE A 341 27.88 -15.61 16.86
CA ILE A 341 27.62 -14.62 15.82
C ILE A 341 26.35 -13.81 16.10
N LEU A 342 26.34 -12.54 15.65
CA LEU A 342 25.35 -11.53 16.01
C LEU A 342 23.89 -12.01 15.90
N HIS A 343 23.53 -12.67 14.81
CA HIS A 343 22.15 -13.09 14.57
C HIS A 343 21.66 -14.15 15.57
N LYS A 344 22.54 -15.03 16.06
CA LYS A 344 22.20 -16.04 17.08
C LYS A 344 21.99 -15.39 18.44
N ARG A 345 22.83 -14.41 18.79
CA ARG A 345 22.68 -13.61 20.01
C ARG A 345 21.34 -12.87 20.01
N LEU A 346 21.01 -12.20 18.90
CA LEU A 346 19.71 -11.54 18.74
C LEU A 346 18.53 -12.51 18.80
N ALA A 347 18.69 -13.76 18.32
CA ALA A 347 17.65 -14.77 18.34
C ALA A 347 17.35 -15.29 19.76
N ALA A 348 18.31 -15.19 20.68
CA ALA A 348 18.12 -15.53 22.09
C ALA A 348 17.28 -14.49 22.86
N ILE A 349 17.11 -13.27 22.31
CA ILE A 349 16.33 -12.21 22.94
C ILE A 349 14.84 -12.59 22.92
N PRO A 350 14.14 -12.60 24.07
CA PRO A 350 12.74 -13.01 24.12
C PRO A 350 11.86 -12.06 23.31
N ILE A 351 10.85 -12.61 22.63
CA ILE A 351 9.96 -11.84 21.75
C ILE A 351 9.28 -10.65 22.44
N SER A 352 8.99 -10.74 23.74
CA SER A 352 8.43 -9.62 24.51
C SER A 352 9.41 -8.45 24.67
N ALA A 353 10.71 -8.70 24.72
CA ALA A 353 11.69 -7.61 24.76
C ALA A 353 11.74 -6.85 23.42
N TRP A 354 11.60 -7.56 22.30
CA TRP A 354 11.42 -6.91 20.99
C TRP A 354 10.13 -6.08 20.91
N GLU A 355 9.06 -6.49 21.60
CA GLU A 355 7.81 -5.74 21.67
C GLU A 355 7.91 -4.50 22.57
N ASP A 356 8.45 -4.65 23.79
CA ASP A 356 8.26 -3.68 24.88
C ASP A 356 9.51 -2.85 25.21
N GLU A 357 10.71 -3.26 24.80
CA GLU A 357 11.98 -2.65 25.23
C GLU A 357 12.71 -1.88 24.12
N MET A 358 11.99 -1.42 23.08
CA MET A 358 12.56 -0.63 21.97
C MET A 358 11.78 0.67 21.66
N PRO A 359 11.45 1.52 22.65
CA PRO A 359 10.64 2.72 22.46
C PRO A 359 11.22 3.77 21.49
N VAL A 360 12.55 3.90 21.40
CA VAL A 360 13.20 4.85 20.49
C VAL A 360 13.01 4.39 19.05
N LEU A 361 13.31 3.12 18.77
CA LEU A 361 13.09 2.54 17.46
C LEU A 361 11.61 2.52 17.09
N ASP A 362 10.69 2.26 18.03
CA ASP A 362 9.25 2.39 17.78
C ASP A 362 8.88 3.81 17.36
N SER A 363 9.48 4.84 17.94
CA SER A 363 9.25 6.24 17.54
C SER A 363 9.80 6.54 16.15
N VAL A 364 10.98 6.01 15.81
CA VAL A 364 11.58 6.10 14.46
C VAL A 364 10.70 5.42 13.42
N ILE A 365 10.22 4.20 13.69
CA ILE A 365 9.31 3.46 12.81
C ILE A 365 8.04 4.28 12.59
N ARG A 366 7.48 4.84 13.66
CA ARG A 366 6.25 5.64 13.57
C ARG A 366 6.45 6.89 12.72
N GLU A 367 7.56 7.61 12.93
CA GLU A 367 7.86 8.83 12.17
C GLU A 367 8.15 8.53 10.70
N THR A 368 8.85 7.44 10.43
CA THR A 368 9.12 6.96 9.07
C THR A 368 7.79 6.74 8.34
N ILE A 369 6.86 5.96 8.93
CA ILE A 369 5.54 5.72 8.33
C ILE A 369 4.79 7.05 8.11
N ARG A 370 4.83 7.97 9.08
CA ARG A 370 4.14 9.27 8.98
C ARG A 370 4.60 10.06 7.76
N LEU A 371 5.89 10.04 7.45
CA LEU A 371 6.45 10.78 6.32
C LEU A 371 6.28 10.09 4.97
N ILE A 372 6.19 8.77 4.92
CA ILE A 372 6.11 8.02 3.65
C ILE A 372 4.67 7.64 3.27
N LEU A 373 3.77 7.47 4.23
CA LEU A 373 2.38 7.07 3.98
C LEU A 373 1.51 8.27 3.58
N ASN A 374 1.68 8.73 2.34
CA ASN A 374 0.99 9.93 1.84
C ASN A 374 -0.16 9.63 0.85
N GLY A 375 -0.50 8.36 0.68
CA GLY A 375 -1.56 7.92 -0.22
C GLY A 375 -2.97 8.27 0.22
N ALA A 376 -3.96 7.59 -0.38
CA ALA A 376 -5.36 7.71 -0.01
C ALA A 376 -5.88 6.38 0.55
N ALA A 377 -6.60 6.45 1.66
CA ALA A 377 -7.42 5.36 2.14
C ALA A 377 -8.74 5.34 1.34
N LEU A 378 -9.19 4.14 0.95
CA LEU A 378 -10.31 3.97 0.02
C LEU A 378 -11.44 3.18 0.68
N ARG A 379 -12.68 3.63 0.51
CA ARG A 379 -13.90 2.96 0.99
C ARG A 379 -15.02 3.02 -0.05
N ARG A 380 -16.03 2.17 0.10
CA ARG A 380 -17.29 2.27 -0.64
C ARG A 380 -18.46 2.33 0.34
N ASN A 381 -19.38 3.28 0.14
CA ASN A 381 -20.61 3.33 0.93
C ASN A 381 -21.60 2.26 0.44
N LEU A 382 -21.89 1.24 1.24
CA LEU A 382 -22.78 0.13 0.83
C LEU A 382 -24.20 0.20 1.39
N LEU A 383 -24.39 0.95 2.47
CA LEU A 383 -25.66 1.02 3.20
C LEU A 383 -26.42 2.28 2.76
N ASP A 384 -26.85 3.13 3.68
CA ASP A 384 -27.63 4.32 3.38
C ASP A 384 -26.75 5.55 3.11
N ASP A 385 -27.37 6.62 2.63
CA ASP A 385 -26.73 7.93 2.47
C ASP A 385 -26.07 8.36 3.79
N LEU A 386 -24.79 8.74 3.71
CA LEU A 386 -23.97 9.09 4.86
C LEU A 386 -23.68 10.59 4.85
N THR A 387 -23.99 11.28 5.95
CA THR A 387 -23.60 12.69 6.13
C THR A 387 -22.22 12.77 6.78
N VAL A 388 -21.29 13.47 6.13
CA VAL A 388 -19.89 13.67 6.57
C VAL A 388 -19.53 15.15 6.45
N ALA A 389 -19.24 15.81 7.59
CA ALA A 389 -18.74 17.19 7.66
C ALA A 389 -19.50 18.18 6.73
N ASN A 390 -20.83 18.12 6.78
CA ASN A 390 -21.81 18.87 5.99
C ASN A 390 -22.07 18.37 4.55
N GLY A 391 -21.32 17.38 4.05
CA GLY A 391 -21.54 16.70 2.76
C GLY A 391 -22.38 15.43 2.87
N THR A 392 -23.13 15.08 1.83
CA THR A 392 -23.81 13.77 1.74
C THR A 392 -23.10 12.87 0.73
N ILE A 393 -22.61 11.74 1.23
CA ILE A 393 -22.05 10.64 0.44
C ILE A 393 -23.19 9.67 0.16
N LYS A 394 -23.56 9.53 -1.12
CA LYS A 394 -24.70 8.69 -1.50
C LYS A 394 -24.36 7.21 -1.41
N LYS A 395 -25.38 6.37 -1.22
CA LYS A 395 -25.24 4.91 -1.35
C LYS A 395 -24.56 4.55 -2.68
N GLY A 396 -23.57 3.67 -2.62
CA GLY A 396 -22.80 3.17 -3.76
C GLY A 396 -21.63 4.06 -4.18
N GLU A 397 -21.49 5.28 -3.65
CA GLU A 397 -20.34 6.15 -3.92
C GLU A 397 -19.08 5.64 -3.21
N PHE A 398 -17.94 5.88 -3.84
CA PHE A 398 -16.63 5.65 -3.25
C PHE A 398 -16.18 6.86 -2.44
N VAL A 399 -15.33 6.62 -1.45
CA VAL A 399 -14.77 7.65 -0.58
C VAL A 399 -13.26 7.49 -0.54
N ALA A 400 -12.55 8.60 -0.76
CA ALA A 400 -11.09 8.66 -0.68
C ALA A 400 -10.71 9.66 0.42
N TYR A 401 -10.04 9.20 1.46
CA TYR A 401 -9.46 10.06 2.50
C TYR A 401 -7.94 10.17 2.28
N SER A 402 -7.41 11.39 2.16
CA SER A 402 -5.96 11.58 2.03
C SER A 402 -5.28 11.39 3.38
N VAL A 403 -4.38 10.40 3.50
CA VAL A 403 -3.66 10.15 4.76
C VAL A 403 -2.77 11.33 5.15
N ALA A 404 -2.20 12.01 4.15
CA ALA A 404 -1.40 13.22 4.32
C ALA A 404 -2.17 14.36 5.02
N ASP A 405 -3.51 14.41 4.93
CA ASP A 405 -4.32 15.40 5.65
C ASP A 405 -4.26 15.21 7.18
N ALA A 406 -3.95 14.01 7.66
CA ALA A 406 -3.63 13.78 9.07
C ALA A 406 -2.13 13.92 9.32
N HIS A 407 -1.32 13.15 8.57
CA HIS A 407 0.11 12.97 8.85
C HIS A 407 0.94 14.21 8.62
N LEU A 408 0.55 15.09 7.69
CA LEU A 408 1.29 16.30 7.35
C LEU A 408 0.56 17.59 7.81
N ASN A 409 -0.40 17.47 8.73
CA ASN A 409 -1.16 18.61 9.22
C ASN A 409 -0.34 19.41 10.25
N PRO A 410 -0.03 20.71 9.98
CA PRO A 410 0.74 21.55 10.91
C PRO A 410 0.01 21.87 12.23
N GLU A 411 -1.32 21.72 12.28
CA GLU A 411 -2.11 21.90 13.52
C GLU A 411 -1.95 20.70 14.46
N ILE A 412 -1.64 19.53 13.92
CA ILE A 412 -1.38 18.29 14.68
C ILE A 412 0.11 18.18 14.96
N TYR A 413 0.92 18.16 13.89
CA TYR A 413 2.34 17.89 13.94
C TYR A 413 3.16 19.16 13.71
N SER A 414 3.99 19.51 14.69
CA SER A 414 4.89 20.67 14.54
C SER A 414 5.97 20.35 13.49
N ARG A 415 6.25 21.31 12.59
CA ARG A 415 7.14 21.11 11.42
C ARG A 415 6.85 19.76 10.72
N PRO A 416 5.67 19.60 10.10
CA PRO A 416 5.15 18.30 9.70
C PRO A 416 5.96 17.60 8.60
N ASN A 417 6.87 18.29 7.91
CA ASN A 417 7.71 17.66 6.89
C ASN A 417 9.08 17.21 7.43
N ASP A 418 9.40 17.53 8.68
CA ASP A 418 10.68 17.16 9.30
C ASP A 418 10.57 15.76 9.93
N PHE A 419 11.68 15.01 9.86
CA PHE A 419 11.82 13.74 10.57
C PHE A 419 12.17 14.01 12.03
N ASP A 420 11.20 13.80 12.92
CA ASP A 420 11.33 14.07 14.34
C ASP A 420 10.62 12.99 15.19
N PRO A 421 11.29 11.86 15.47
CA PRO A 421 10.77 10.80 16.34
C PRO A 421 10.37 11.27 17.74
N ALA A 422 10.95 12.34 18.28
CA ALA A 422 10.63 12.84 19.62
C ALA A 422 9.19 13.35 19.73
N ARG A 423 8.49 13.59 18.61
CA ARG A 423 7.09 14.06 18.60
C ARG A 423 6.11 13.08 19.24
N PHE A 424 6.46 11.80 19.32
CA PHE A 424 5.65 10.75 19.94
C PHE A 424 5.98 10.53 21.42
N GLY A 425 7.02 11.19 21.93
CA GLY A 425 7.48 11.03 23.31
C GLY A 425 6.65 11.80 24.33
N PRO A 426 6.84 11.51 25.64
CA PRO A 426 6.18 12.21 26.73
C PRO A 426 6.34 13.73 26.63
N GLY A 427 5.24 14.46 26.87
CA GLY A 427 5.21 15.93 26.84
C GLY A 427 4.92 16.53 25.46
N ARG A 428 5.06 15.76 24.37
CA ARG A 428 4.65 16.20 23.01
C ARG A 428 3.43 15.45 22.51
N GLU A 429 3.50 14.12 22.50
CA GLU A 429 2.40 13.20 22.16
C GLU A 429 1.50 13.73 21.02
N GLU A 430 2.14 14.22 19.95
CA GLU A 430 1.44 15.04 18.93
C GLU A 430 0.37 14.25 18.20
N ASP A 431 0.57 12.93 18.10
CA ASP A 431 -0.38 11.95 17.57
C ASP A 431 -1.66 11.78 18.40
N LYS A 432 -1.69 12.30 19.63
CA LYS A 432 -2.87 12.27 20.51
C LYS A 432 -3.69 13.55 20.48
N LYS A 433 -3.20 14.61 19.82
CA LYS A 433 -3.88 15.92 19.77
C LYS A 433 -5.22 15.89 19.04
N ALA A 434 -5.44 14.92 18.16
CA ALA A 434 -6.70 14.76 17.44
C ALA A 434 -7.03 13.28 17.20
N THR A 435 -8.31 12.94 17.15
CA THR A 435 -8.74 11.56 16.88
C THR A 435 -8.26 11.10 15.50
N PHE A 436 -7.63 9.92 15.44
CA PHE A 436 -7.01 9.37 14.23
C PHE A 436 -5.93 10.28 13.61
N ALA A 437 -5.21 11.06 14.43
CA ALA A 437 -4.07 11.86 13.96
C ALA A 437 -2.92 10.99 13.41
N TYR A 438 -2.75 9.77 13.92
CA TYR A 438 -1.83 8.77 13.38
C TYR A 438 -2.61 7.61 12.73
N LEU A 439 -2.17 7.23 11.53
CA LEU A 439 -2.87 6.29 10.62
C LEU A 439 -1.92 5.20 10.09
N GLY A 440 -0.69 5.13 10.62
CA GLY A 440 0.36 4.28 10.06
C GLY A 440 0.09 2.78 10.18
N TRP A 441 -0.72 2.38 11.16
CA TRP A 441 -1.12 1.00 11.40
C TRP A 441 -2.62 0.77 11.17
N GLY A 442 -3.21 1.52 10.23
CA GLY A 442 -4.66 1.61 10.11
C GLY A 442 -5.28 2.37 11.29
N ALA A 443 -6.61 2.48 11.28
CA ALA A 443 -7.36 3.18 12.33
C ALA A 443 -8.82 2.73 12.39
N GLY A 444 -9.49 3.03 13.51
CA GLY A 444 -10.91 2.76 13.73
C GLY A 444 -11.26 1.29 13.50
N ARG A 445 -12.19 1.02 12.59
CA ARG A 445 -12.72 -0.32 12.31
C ARG A 445 -11.76 -1.26 11.56
N HIS A 446 -10.68 -0.73 11.00
CA HIS A 446 -9.74 -1.50 10.18
C HIS A 446 -8.29 -1.28 10.64
N PRO A 447 -7.93 -1.69 11.87
CA PRO A 447 -6.54 -1.69 12.30
C PRO A 447 -5.73 -2.73 11.51
N CYS A 448 -4.42 -2.50 11.39
CA CYS A 448 -3.51 -3.41 10.73
C CYS A 448 -3.32 -4.68 11.57
N THR A 449 -3.84 -5.80 11.08
CA THR A 449 -3.75 -7.12 11.72
C THR A 449 -2.31 -7.65 11.76
N GLY A 450 -1.46 -7.21 10.82
CA GLY A 450 -0.04 -7.59 10.72
C GLY A 450 0.93 -6.69 11.50
N MET A 451 0.44 -5.70 12.26
CA MET A 451 1.28 -4.66 12.89
C MET A 451 2.44 -5.24 13.71
N LYS A 452 2.18 -6.26 14.54
CA LYS A 452 3.21 -6.86 15.40
C LYS A 452 4.35 -7.48 14.59
N VAL A 453 4.01 -8.16 13.50
CA VAL A 453 4.99 -8.80 12.63
C VAL A 453 5.76 -7.79 11.82
N ALA A 454 5.08 -6.81 11.21
CA ALA A 454 5.77 -5.75 10.47
C ALA A 454 6.78 -5.03 11.37
N LYS A 455 6.38 -4.69 12.62
CA LYS A 455 7.31 -4.13 13.61
C LYS A 455 8.48 -5.06 13.90
N LEU A 456 8.23 -6.35 14.12
CA LEU A 456 9.29 -7.32 14.37
C LEU A 456 10.28 -7.40 13.21
N GLU A 457 9.79 -7.55 11.97
CA GLU A 457 10.63 -7.59 10.77
C GLU A 457 11.51 -6.34 10.67
N ILE A 458 10.91 -5.14 10.82
CA ILE A 458 11.65 -3.88 10.78
C ILE A 458 12.67 -3.84 11.91
N LYS A 459 12.29 -4.18 13.15
CA LYS A 459 13.20 -4.14 14.31
C LYS A 459 14.37 -5.10 14.14
N VAL A 460 14.15 -6.30 13.63
CA VAL A 460 15.18 -7.29 13.32
C VAL A 460 16.15 -6.76 12.25
N ILE A 461 15.63 -6.17 11.16
CA ILE A 461 16.46 -5.56 10.11
C ILE A 461 17.29 -4.42 10.69
N MET A 462 16.69 -3.51 11.47
CA MET A 462 17.40 -2.39 12.08
C MET A 462 18.46 -2.84 13.08
N ALA A 463 18.15 -3.83 13.92
CA ALA A 463 19.09 -4.39 14.88
C ALA A 463 20.33 -4.96 14.18
N MET A 464 20.13 -5.80 13.16
CA MET A 464 21.22 -6.37 12.38
C MET A 464 22.01 -5.30 11.62
N MET A 465 21.35 -4.31 11.01
CA MET A 465 22.02 -3.22 10.30
C MET A 465 22.85 -2.32 11.23
N LEU A 466 22.30 -1.89 12.36
CA LEU A 466 22.96 -0.94 13.27
C LEU A 466 23.99 -1.58 14.21
N ALA A 467 23.87 -2.88 14.48
CA ALA A 467 24.88 -3.62 15.23
C ALA A 467 25.96 -4.21 14.31
N GLY A 468 25.64 -4.53 13.05
CA GLY A 468 26.55 -5.20 12.11
C GLY A 468 27.31 -4.27 11.17
N TYR A 469 26.81 -3.05 10.90
CA TYR A 469 27.38 -2.13 9.92
C TYR A 469 27.52 -0.71 10.45
N ASP A 470 28.56 -0.03 9.98
CA ASP A 470 28.51 1.42 9.82
C ASP A 470 28.08 1.74 8.39
N PHE A 471 27.21 2.75 8.22
CA PHE A 471 26.65 3.08 6.92
C PHE A 471 26.16 4.52 6.83
N ASP A 472 26.30 5.10 5.63
CA ASP A 472 25.84 6.45 5.30
C ASP A 472 25.11 6.48 3.95
N VAL A 473 24.31 7.53 3.76
CA VAL A 473 23.58 7.76 2.50
C VAL A 473 24.47 8.49 1.49
N VAL A 474 24.63 7.90 0.32
CA VAL A 474 25.44 8.44 -0.79
C VAL A 474 24.67 8.50 -2.11
N ASP A 475 25.10 9.37 -3.01
CA ASP A 475 24.59 9.45 -4.37
C ASP A 475 25.15 8.31 -5.27
N LYS A 476 24.70 8.26 -6.54
CA LYS A 476 25.19 7.31 -7.55
C LYS A 476 26.71 7.34 -7.77
N ASN A 477 27.39 8.42 -7.40
CA ASN A 477 28.83 8.59 -7.51
C ASN A 477 29.58 8.32 -6.19
N GLY A 478 28.87 7.90 -5.13
CA GLY A 478 29.48 7.61 -3.83
C GLY A 478 29.77 8.85 -3.00
N ARG A 479 29.17 10.00 -3.33
CA ARG A 479 29.34 11.23 -2.55
C ARG A 479 28.24 11.32 -1.50
N HIS A 480 28.60 11.70 -0.27
CA HIS A 480 27.62 11.97 0.78
C HIS A 480 26.54 12.94 0.29
N MET A 481 25.29 12.59 0.55
CA MET A 481 24.17 13.43 0.15
C MET A 481 24.06 14.64 1.07
N LYS A 482 24.09 15.84 0.48
CA LYS A 482 23.98 17.11 1.24
C LYS A 482 22.56 17.37 1.74
N ASN A 483 21.56 16.87 1.03
CA ASN A 483 20.14 17.05 1.35
C ASN A 483 19.52 15.69 1.62
N LEU A 484 18.60 15.65 2.59
CA LEU A 484 17.80 14.46 2.88
C LEU A 484 16.98 14.05 1.63
N PRO A 485 17.08 12.79 1.17
CA PRO A 485 16.22 12.28 0.12
C PRO A 485 14.74 12.45 0.49
N GLN A 486 13.91 12.89 -0.46
CA GLN A 486 12.49 13.12 -0.24
C GLN A 486 11.67 11.99 -0.89
N PRO A 487 10.72 11.34 -0.19
CA PRO A 487 9.87 10.32 -0.78
C PRO A 487 8.99 10.87 -1.90
N ASP A 488 8.90 10.20 -3.05
CA ASP A 488 7.91 10.52 -4.07
C ASP A 488 6.50 10.13 -3.58
N ARG A 489 5.72 11.13 -3.21
CA ARG A 489 4.36 10.96 -2.66
C ARG A 489 3.36 10.42 -3.69
N ASN A 490 3.69 10.45 -4.98
CA ASN A 490 2.86 9.87 -6.03
C ASN A 490 3.26 8.44 -6.40
N ASP A 491 4.44 7.97 -5.98
CA ASP A 491 4.83 6.58 -6.07
C ASP A 491 4.16 5.80 -4.92
N ILE A 492 2.95 5.31 -5.19
CA ILE A 492 2.13 4.58 -4.22
C ILE A 492 2.64 3.15 -3.94
N GLN A 493 3.67 2.69 -4.65
CA GLN A 493 4.20 1.33 -4.52
C GLN A 493 5.48 1.31 -3.69
N GLN A 494 6.47 2.11 -4.08
CA GLN A 494 7.79 2.07 -3.47
C GLN A 494 8.22 3.43 -2.93
N ALA A 495 7.42 4.49 -3.04
CA ALA A 495 7.75 5.84 -2.58
C ALA A 495 9.23 6.21 -2.76
N ARG A 496 9.83 5.87 -3.91
CA ARG A 496 11.28 6.02 -4.12
C ARG A 496 11.68 7.51 -4.02
N PRO A 497 12.96 7.81 -3.71
CA PRO A 497 13.42 9.19 -3.64
C PRO A 497 13.14 9.97 -4.93
N ILE A 498 12.69 11.21 -4.79
CA ILE A 498 12.52 12.12 -5.93
C ILE A 498 13.90 12.47 -6.51
N GLY A 499 14.05 12.34 -7.82
CA GLY A 499 15.25 12.75 -8.54
C GLY A 499 16.29 11.63 -8.65
N GLU A 500 17.50 11.89 -8.15
CA GLU A 500 18.61 10.93 -8.23
C GLU A 500 18.43 9.81 -7.19
N PRO A 501 18.76 8.55 -7.54
CA PRO A 501 18.71 7.45 -6.59
C PRO A 501 19.73 7.64 -5.47
N CYS A 502 19.36 7.23 -4.25
CA CYS A 502 20.25 7.16 -3.11
C CYS A 502 20.66 5.71 -2.81
N PHE A 503 21.86 5.55 -2.29
CA PHE A 503 22.43 4.26 -1.90
C PHE A 503 22.90 4.32 -0.45
N LEU A 504 23.05 3.15 0.17
CA LEU A 504 23.75 3.02 1.44
C LEU A 504 25.16 2.52 1.15
N GLN A 505 26.16 3.33 1.48
CA GLN A 505 27.55 2.89 1.54
C GLN A 505 27.81 2.37 2.94
N PHE A 506 28.40 1.18 3.05
CA PHE A 506 28.53 0.48 4.32
C PHE A 506 29.89 -0.20 4.48
N ASP A 507 30.28 -0.34 5.74
CA ASP A 507 31.42 -1.13 6.22
C ASP A 507 30.92 -2.05 7.35
N ARG A 508 31.20 -3.34 7.25
CA ARG A 508 30.82 -4.35 8.25
C ARG A 508 31.76 -4.23 9.45
N ILE A 509 31.17 -4.06 10.63
CA ILE A 509 31.90 -3.83 11.89
C ILE A 509 31.89 -5.05 12.83
N VAL A 510 31.04 -6.05 12.54
CA VAL A 510 30.98 -7.32 13.29
C VAL A 510 30.91 -8.48 12.29
N ASP A 511 31.72 -9.51 12.51
CA ASP A 511 31.74 -10.74 11.69
C ASP A 511 30.52 -11.64 11.93
#